data_AF-A0A1B9PE07-F1
#
_entry.id   AF-A0A1B9PE07-F1
#
_cell.length_a   1.000
_cell.length_b   1.000
_cell.length_c   1.000
_cell.angle_alpha   90.00
_cell.angle_beta   90.00
_cell.angle_gamma   90.00
#
_symmetry.space_group_name_H-M   'P 1'
#
loop_
_entity.id
_entity.type
_entity.pdbx_description
1 polymer ?
#
loop_
_entity_poly.entity_id
_entity_poly.type
_entity_poly.pdbx_seq_one_letter_code
_entity_poly.pdbx_strand_id
1 'polypeptide(L)'
;MTPSKRVHSINIAVNVMRSRLTVIGFNIAVASFQINRLYGTSKGIDVAQQASPHISLLLAIALSMAAMVSYIYSSEYDQAGTCTSWHLIAGDLLMYCGLASTLSGFFIPIELILSVMAEEKQALSIHFSSLKNLMLFVGSISWFLATYIGPLHAISHSPFPKRTNMALAFGYFILLSSLGVITATAMAIDMNDATSISINQWLIEFLQPIRW
;
A
#
# COMPACT_ATOMS: atom_id res chain seq x y z
N MET A 1 -36.06 35.67 -9.89
CA MET A 1 -35.89 34.22 -9.76
C MET A 1 -34.55 33.84 -10.36
N THR A 2 -33.51 33.74 -9.54
CA THR A 2 -32.19 33.24 -9.98
C THR A 2 -32.28 31.73 -10.20
N PRO A 3 -31.76 31.20 -11.33
CA PRO A 3 -31.80 29.77 -11.58
C PRO A 3 -30.94 29.06 -10.53
N SER A 4 -31.61 28.27 -9.69
CA SER A 4 -30.98 27.31 -8.79
C SER A 4 -30.04 26.43 -9.62
N LYS A 5 -28.73 26.53 -9.35
CA LYS A 5 -27.73 25.60 -9.89
C LYS A 5 -28.20 24.19 -9.52
N ARG A 6 -28.56 23.38 -10.52
CA ARG A 6 -28.82 21.95 -10.33
C ARG A 6 -27.59 21.33 -9.68
N VAL A 7 -27.67 21.07 -8.38
CA VAL A 7 -26.69 20.25 -7.68
C VAL A 7 -26.86 18.85 -8.26
N HIS A 8 -25.89 18.37 -9.04
CA HIS A 8 -25.87 16.96 -9.42
C HIS A 8 -25.75 16.14 -8.13
N SER A 9 -26.77 15.32 -7.85
CA SER A 9 -26.75 14.37 -6.74
C SER A 9 -25.67 13.33 -7.02
N ILE A 10 -24.65 13.29 -6.16
CA ILE A 10 -23.55 12.34 -6.27
C ILE A 10 -24.07 10.99 -5.78
N ASN A 11 -24.36 10.07 -6.71
CA ASN A 11 -24.93 8.78 -6.37
C ASN A 11 -23.97 7.66 -6.80
N ILE A 12 -23.30 7.02 -5.83
CA ILE A 12 -22.39 5.90 -6.08
C ILE A 12 -23.05 4.59 -5.66
N ALA A 13 -23.14 3.62 -6.57
CA ALA A 13 -23.83 2.36 -6.33
C ALA A 13 -23.09 1.46 -5.32
N VAL A 14 -23.81 0.93 -4.32
CA VAL A 14 -23.30 -0.01 -3.30
C VAL A 14 -22.64 -1.26 -3.88
N ASN A 15 -23.01 -1.69 -5.10
CA ASN A 15 -22.37 -2.85 -5.72
C ASN A 15 -20.85 -2.66 -5.92
N VAL A 16 -20.41 -1.43 -6.15
CA VAL A 16 -19.00 -1.08 -6.31
C VAL A 16 -18.27 -1.15 -4.95
N MET A 17 -18.94 -0.79 -3.84
CA MET A 17 -18.40 -0.90 -2.49
C MET A 17 -18.08 -2.34 -2.08
N ARG A 18 -18.94 -3.29 -2.45
CA ARG A 18 -18.73 -4.71 -2.12
C ARG A 18 -17.41 -5.25 -2.66
N SER A 19 -17.06 -4.90 -3.89
CA SER A 19 -15.78 -5.31 -4.50
C SER A 19 -14.56 -4.76 -3.73
N ARG A 20 -14.64 -3.49 -3.29
CA ARG A 20 -13.57 -2.81 -2.55
C ARG A 20 -13.35 -3.41 -1.16
N LEU A 21 -14.45 -3.71 -0.45
CA LEU A 21 -14.39 -4.40 0.85
C LEU A 21 -13.81 -5.81 0.73
N THR A 22 -14.10 -6.54 -0.35
CA THR A 22 -13.46 -7.85 -0.60
C THR A 22 -11.95 -7.71 -0.80
N VAL A 23 -11.49 -6.72 -1.57
CA VAL A 23 -10.06 -6.45 -1.76
C VAL A 23 -9.38 -6.12 -0.44
N ILE A 24 -10.00 -5.29 0.40
CA ILE A 24 -9.49 -4.99 1.75
C ILE A 24 -9.40 -6.25 2.61
N GLY A 25 -10.47 -7.04 2.67
CA GLY A 25 -10.50 -8.27 3.46
C GLY A 25 -9.43 -9.27 3.03
N PHE A 26 -9.24 -9.41 1.72
CA PHE A 26 -8.17 -10.22 1.15
C PHE A 26 -6.78 -9.68 1.54
N ASN A 27 -6.57 -8.36 1.44
CA ASN A 27 -5.29 -7.74 1.79
C ASN A 27 -4.92 -7.97 3.27
N ILE A 28 -5.90 -7.80 4.17
CA ILE A 28 -5.72 -8.09 5.60
C ILE A 28 -5.36 -9.56 5.83
N ALA A 29 -6.08 -10.49 5.17
CA ALA A 29 -5.81 -11.92 5.31
C ALA A 29 -4.39 -12.27 4.84
N VAL A 30 -3.99 -11.81 3.65
CA VAL A 30 -2.65 -12.05 3.10
C VAL A 30 -1.58 -11.47 4.02
N ALA A 31 -1.69 -10.21 4.42
CA ALA A 31 -0.72 -9.58 5.31
C ALA A 31 -0.61 -10.32 6.66
N SER A 32 -1.74 -10.74 7.23
CA SER A 32 -1.76 -11.50 8.49
C SER A 32 -1.07 -12.86 8.37
N PHE A 33 -1.31 -13.59 7.29
CA PHE A 33 -0.64 -14.87 7.03
C PHE A 33 0.87 -14.69 6.84
N GLN A 34 1.30 -13.62 6.16
CA GLN A 34 2.73 -13.36 5.94
C GLN A 34 3.44 -12.96 7.23
N ILE A 35 2.83 -12.14 8.08
CA ILE A 35 3.37 -11.81 9.40
C ILE A 35 3.61 -13.10 10.20
N ASN A 36 2.63 -14.01 10.24
CA ASN A 36 2.76 -15.27 10.96
C ASN A 36 3.88 -16.16 10.39
N ARG A 37 4.04 -16.19 9.06
CA ARG A 37 5.13 -16.93 8.41
C ARG A 37 6.51 -16.35 8.72
N LEU A 38 6.65 -15.02 8.72
CA LEU A 38 7.90 -14.37 9.10
C LEU A 38 8.28 -14.69 10.56
N TYR A 39 7.32 -14.64 11.48
CA TYR A 39 7.55 -15.08 12.87
C TYR A 39 8.01 -16.54 12.98
N GLY A 40 7.42 -17.45 12.19
CA GLY A 40 7.80 -18.86 12.16
C GLY A 40 9.18 -19.15 11.55
N THR A 41 9.69 -18.23 10.71
CA THR A 41 10.97 -18.38 9.99
C THR A 41 12.16 -17.82 10.80
N SER A 42 11.91 -17.14 11.92
CA SER A 42 12.92 -16.54 12.82
C SER A 42 13.92 -17.52 13.48
N LYS A 43 13.79 -18.83 13.24
CA LYS A 43 14.69 -19.85 13.81
C LYS A 43 16.06 -19.99 13.11
N GLY A 44 16.46 -19.05 12.24
CA GLY A 44 17.76 -19.16 11.55
C GLY A 44 18.29 -17.92 10.82
N ILE A 45 17.48 -16.87 10.63
CA ILE A 45 17.91 -15.58 10.08
C ILE A 45 17.82 -14.56 11.23
N ASP A 46 18.86 -13.76 11.43
CA ASP A 46 18.91 -12.77 12.51
C ASP A 46 17.64 -11.91 12.50
N VAL A 47 16.90 -11.94 13.61
CA VAL A 47 15.61 -11.23 13.81
C VAL A 47 15.74 -9.73 13.52
N ALA A 48 16.96 -9.19 13.58
CA ALA A 48 17.29 -7.81 13.29
C ALA A 48 17.20 -7.44 11.78
N GLN A 49 17.27 -8.39 10.84
CA GLN A 49 17.21 -8.13 9.39
C GLN A 49 15.80 -8.25 8.80
N GLN A 50 14.76 -8.27 9.64
CA GLN A 50 13.37 -8.49 9.21
C GLN A 50 12.40 -7.38 9.63
N ALA A 51 12.89 -6.27 10.20
CA ALA A 51 12.03 -5.19 10.66
C ALA A 51 11.28 -4.51 9.49
N SER A 52 11.92 -4.25 8.35
CA SER A 52 11.30 -3.63 7.18
C SER A 52 10.08 -4.39 6.63
N PRO A 53 10.16 -5.71 6.34
CA PRO A 53 8.99 -6.45 5.87
C PRO A 53 7.90 -6.56 6.96
N HIS A 54 8.26 -6.73 8.24
CA HIS A 54 7.30 -6.77 9.34
C HIS A 54 6.50 -5.46 9.49
N ILE A 55 7.19 -4.33 9.48
CA ILE A 55 6.57 -3.00 9.60
C ILE A 55 5.71 -2.71 8.37
N SER A 56 6.18 -3.04 7.17
CA SER A 56 5.42 -2.86 5.93
C SER A 56 4.10 -3.65 5.96
N LEU A 57 4.11 -4.91 6.40
CA LEU A 57 2.89 -5.71 6.53
C LEU A 57 1.96 -5.22 7.65
N LEU A 58 2.52 -4.73 8.77
CA LEU A 58 1.72 -4.16 9.86
C LEU A 58 1.00 -2.87 9.41
N LEU A 59 1.71 -1.99 8.69
CA LEU A 59 1.14 -0.80 8.06
C LEU A 59 0.03 -1.19 7.08
N ALA A 60 0.23 -2.24 6.29
CA ALA A 60 -0.79 -2.74 5.37
C ALA A 60 -2.10 -3.10 6.08
N ILE A 61 -2.02 -3.80 7.21
CA ILE A 61 -3.20 -4.14 8.02
C ILE A 61 -3.84 -2.87 8.58
N ALA A 62 -3.06 -1.98 9.20
CA ALA A 62 -3.57 -0.76 9.81
C ALA A 62 -4.29 0.14 8.79
N LEU A 63 -3.70 0.33 7.61
CA LEU A 63 -4.28 1.12 6.51
C LEU A 63 -5.53 0.45 5.93
N SER A 64 -5.52 -0.88 5.81
CA SER A 64 -6.70 -1.64 5.33
C SER A 64 -7.86 -1.57 6.33
N MET A 65 -7.60 -1.61 7.63
CA MET A 65 -8.61 -1.40 8.67
C MET A 65 -9.14 0.04 8.65
N ALA A 66 -8.26 1.04 8.50
CA ALA A 66 -8.67 2.44 8.37
C ALA A 66 -9.55 2.66 7.11
N ALA A 67 -9.19 2.03 5.99
CA ALA A 67 -9.99 2.05 4.76
C ALA A 67 -11.37 1.41 4.97
N MET A 68 -11.43 0.27 5.67
CA MET A 68 -12.70 -0.40 6.02
C MET A 68 -13.61 0.51 6.85
N VAL A 69 -13.08 1.15 7.89
CA VAL A 69 -13.83 2.11 8.72
C VAL A 69 -14.32 3.30 7.88
N SER A 70 -13.48 3.81 6.98
CA SER A 70 -13.86 4.90 6.08
C SER A 70 -15.03 4.51 5.16
N TYR A 71 -15.02 3.28 4.62
CA TYR A 71 -16.15 2.77 3.83
C TYR A 71 -17.41 2.58 4.64
N ILE A 72 -17.31 2.03 5.86
CA ILE A 72 -18.46 1.89 6.77
C ILE A 72 -19.06 3.27 7.05
N TYR A 73 -18.23 4.26 7.35
CA TYR A 73 -18.69 5.63 7.60
C TYR A 73 -19.28 6.31 6.36
N SER A 74 -18.79 5.98 5.17
CA SER A 74 -19.32 6.52 3.92
C SER A 74 -20.69 5.95 3.53
N SER A 75 -21.13 4.87 4.18
CA SER A 75 -22.40 4.21 3.90
C SER A 75 -23.54 4.99 4.56
N GLU A 76 -24.49 5.46 3.74
CA GLU A 76 -25.73 6.09 4.21
C GLU A 76 -26.86 5.06 4.23
N TYR A 77 -27.73 5.11 5.24
CA TYR A 77 -28.96 4.33 5.29
C TYR A 77 -29.98 4.93 4.34
N ASP A 78 -29.80 4.70 3.03
CA ASP A 78 -30.71 5.14 1.98
C ASP A 78 -31.33 3.93 1.26
N GLN A 79 -32.62 4.02 0.91
CA GLN A 79 -33.36 2.98 0.20
C GLN A 79 -32.81 2.74 -1.21
N ALA A 80 -32.18 3.75 -1.82
CA ALA A 80 -31.52 3.63 -3.12
C ALA A 80 -30.13 2.95 -3.05
N GLY A 81 -29.55 2.81 -1.85
CA GLY A 81 -28.20 2.25 -1.69
C GLY A 81 -27.14 3.09 -2.39
N THR A 82 -27.13 4.40 -2.15
CA THR A 82 -26.15 5.34 -2.71
C THR A 82 -25.24 5.93 -1.64
N CYS A 83 -23.98 6.19 -1.97
CA CYS A 83 -23.05 6.92 -1.10
C CYS A 83 -22.75 8.30 -1.64
N THR A 84 -22.95 9.32 -0.80
CA THR A 84 -22.74 10.74 -1.13
C THR A 84 -21.54 11.35 -0.40
N SER A 85 -20.84 10.58 0.43
CA SER A 85 -19.79 11.08 1.33
C SER A 85 -18.37 10.96 0.74
N TRP A 86 -17.56 12.01 0.93
CA TRP A 86 -16.16 12.07 0.47
C TRP A 86 -15.26 10.98 1.09
N HIS A 87 -15.69 10.41 2.22
CA HIS A 87 -15.03 9.30 2.90
C HIS A 87 -14.86 8.08 1.99
N LEU A 88 -15.72 7.91 0.97
CA LEU A 88 -15.54 6.83 -0.01
C LEU A 88 -14.19 6.95 -0.74
N ILE A 89 -13.82 8.15 -1.18
CA ILE A 89 -12.53 8.37 -1.87
C ILE A 89 -11.38 8.27 -0.89
N ALA A 90 -11.54 8.75 0.34
CA ALA A 90 -10.54 8.55 1.39
C ALA A 90 -10.29 7.06 1.67
N GLY A 91 -11.34 6.25 1.70
CA GLY A 91 -11.26 4.79 1.79
C GLY A 91 -10.51 4.16 0.61
N ASP A 92 -10.78 4.60 -0.62
CA ASP A 92 -10.04 4.15 -1.81
C ASP A 92 -8.53 4.46 -1.69
N LEU A 93 -8.17 5.67 -1.24
CA LEU A 93 -6.78 6.08 -1.07
C LEU A 93 -6.06 5.24 0.01
N LEU A 94 -6.70 5.03 1.15
CA LEU A 94 -6.18 4.19 2.24
C LEU A 94 -6.03 2.72 1.80
N MET A 95 -7.00 2.20 1.04
CA MET A 95 -6.95 0.85 0.47
C MET A 95 -5.72 0.69 -0.43
N TYR A 96 -5.49 1.64 -1.33
CA TYR A 96 -4.32 1.62 -2.21
C TYR A 96 -2.99 1.73 -1.46
N CYS A 97 -2.89 2.58 -0.43
CA CYS A 97 -1.72 2.59 0.45
C CYS A 97 -1.52 1.25 1.15
N GLY A 98 -2.59 0.63 1.65
CA GLY A 98 -2.52 -0.69 2.29
C GLY A 98 -2.03 -1.78 1.33
N LEU A 99 -2.47 -1.76 0.07
CA LEU A 99 -2.00 -2.68 -0.97
C LEU A 99 -0.52 -2.46 -1.30
N ALA A 100 -0.10 -1.20 -1.46
CA ALA A 100 1.29 -0.86 -1.70
C ALA A 100 2.21 -1.36 -0.57
N SER A 101 1.80 -1.18 0.69
CA SER A 101 2.53 -1.68 1.85
C SER A 101 2.59 -3.21 1.91
N THR A 102 1.53 -3.92 1.51
CA THR A 102 1.56 -5.40 1.40
C THR A 102 2.56 -5.85 0.34
N LEU A 103 2.57 -5.20 -0.82
CA LEU A 103 3.51 -5.52 -1.90
C LEU A 103 4.95 -5.32 -1.43
N SER A 104 5.27 -4.19 -0.81
CA SER A 104 6.60 -3.98 -0.21
C SER A 104 6.95 -5.06 0.81
N GLY A 105 6.04 -5.37 1.74
CA GLY A 105 6.26 -6.42 2.73
C GLY A 105 6.43 -7.84 2.15
N PHE A 106 5.90 -8.09 0.95
CA PHE A 106 5.99 -9.38 0.27
C PHE A 106 7.25 -9.54 -0.58
N PHE A 107 7.66 -8.49 -1.30
CA PHE A 107 8.77 -8.57 -2.25
C PHE A 107 10.15 -8.43 -1.59
N ILE A 108 10.27 -7.69 -0.47
CA ILE A 108 11.55 -7.55 0.26
C ILE A 108 12.13 -8.91 0.70
N PRO A 109 11.38 -9.82 1.37
CA PRO A 109 11.95 -11.11 1.79
C PRO A 109 12.28 -12.03 0.61
N ILE A 110 11.52 -11.94 -0.49
CA ILE A 110 11.74 -12.78 -1.68
C ILE A 110 13.07 -12.45 -2.34
N GLU A 111 13.41 -11.15 -2.43
CA GLU A 111 14.69 -10.70 -2.95
C GLU A 111 15.86 -11.27 -2.14
N LEU A 112 15.77 -11.18 -0.81
CA LEU A 112 16.79 -11.71 0.11
C LEU A 112 16.96 -13.22 -0.07
N ILE A 113 15.85 -13.98 -0.06
CA ILE A 113 15.89 -15.44 -0.18
C ILE A 113 16.51 -15.87 -1.52
N LEU A 114 16.09 -15.25 -2.63
CA LEU A 114 16.62 -15.60 -3.95
C LEU A 114 18.10 -15.25 -4.09
N SER A 115 18.56 -14.18 -3.44
CA SER A 115 19.97 -13.81 -3.42
C SER A 115 20.81 -14.82 -2.62
N VAL A 116 20.35 -15.23 -1.43
CA VAL A 116 21.00 -16.29 -0.64
C VAL A 116 21.04 -17.63 -1.39
N MET A 117 19.94 -18.03 -2.04
CA MET A 117 19.89 -19.26 -2.83
C MET A 117 20.82 -19.23 -4.04
N ALA A 118 20.99 -18.06 -4.67
CA ALA A 118 21.92 -17.88 -5.78
C ALA A 118 23.38 -18.05 -5.35
N GLU A 119 23.72 -17.61 -4.14
CA GLU A 119 25.04 -17.77 -3.53
C GLU A 119 25.30 -19.23 -3.11
N GLU A 120 24.32 -19.90 -2.50
CA GLU A 120 24.46 -21.28 -2.02
C GLU A 120 24.55 -22.29 -3.18
N LYS A 121 23.79 -22.09 -4.27
CA LYS A 121 23.75 -22.98 -5.43
C LYS A 121 24.29 -22.31 -6.68
N GLN A 122 25.60 -22.11 -6.70
CA GLN A 122 26.32 -21.39 -7.77
C GLN A 122 26.02 -21.92 -9.19
N ALA A 123 25.82 -23.23 -9.36
CA ALA A 123 25.46 -23.85 -10.65
C ALA A 123 24.10 -23.40 -11.21
N LEU A 124 23.19 -22.94 -10.35
CA LEU A 124 21.85 -22.45 -10.70
C LEU A 124 21.71 -20.93 -10.53
N SER A 125 22.80 -20.23 -10.22
CA SER A 125 22.82 -18.78 -9.93
C SER A 125 22.16 -17.94 -11.02
N ILE A 126 22.36 -18.30 -12.29
CA ILE A 126 21.73 -17.62 -13.45
C ILE A 126 20.20 -17.72 -13.38
N HIS A 127 19.67 -18.89 -13.04
CA HIS A 127 18.21 -19.10 -12.93
C HIS A 127 17.64 -18.34 -11.75
N PHE A 128 18.31 -18.35 -10.59
CA PHE A 128 17.86 -17.58 -9.41
C PHE A 128 17.90 -16.07 -9.66
N SER A 129 18.96 -15.56 -10.30
CA SER A 129 19.06 -14.15 -10.67
C SER A 129 18.00 -13.72 -11.69
N SER A 130 17.75 -14.55 -12.72
CA SER A 130 16.68 -14.29 -13.69
C SER A 130 15.30 -14.30 -13.02
N LEU A 131 15.05 -15.25 -12.13
CA LEU A 131 13.78 -15.34 -11.39
C LEU A 131 13.60 -14.13 -10.48
N LYS A 132 14.65 -13.69 -9.79
CA LYS A 132 14.66 -12.48 -8.96
C LYS A 132 14.24 -11.27 -9.79
N ASN A 133 14.94 -11.00 -10.90
CA ASN A 133 14.65 -9.83 -11.73
C ASN A 133 13.23 -9.82 -12.30
N LEU A 134 12.71 -10.97 -12.71
CA LEU A 134 11.34 -11.09 -13.21
C LEU A 134 10.31 -10.85 -12.10
N MET A 135 10.52 -11.40 -10.91
CA MET A 135 9.65 -11.18 -9.76
C MET A 135 9.65 -9.71 -9.34
N LEU A 136 10.82 -9.09 -9.25
CA LEU A 136 10.97 -7.67 -8.93
C LEU A 136 10.29 -6.79 -9.96
N PHE A 137 10.41 -7.10 -11.25
CA PHE A 137 9.73 -6.38 -12.31
C PHE A 137 8.20 -6.41 -12.15
N VAL A 138 7.63 -7.60 -11.92
CA VAL A 138 6.18 -7.75 -11.71
C VAL A 138 5.72 -7.05 -10.43
N GLY A 139 6.47 -7.20 -9.34
CA GLY A 139 6.22 -6.48 -8.09
C GLY A 139 6.24 -4.98 -8.31
N SER A 140 7.16 -4.49 -9.13
CA SER A 140 7.40 -3.05 -9.32
C SER A 140 6.27 -2.39 -10.06
N ILE A 141 5.77 -3.06 -11.10
CA ILE A 141 4.57 -2.64 -11.83
C ILE A 141 3.36 -2.62 -10.88
N SER A 142 3.19 -3.70 -10.11
CA SER A 142 2.06 -3.83 -9.18
C SER A 142 2.08 -2.74 -8.11
N TRP A 143 3.26 -2.44 -7.57
CA TRP A 143 3.45 -1.40 -6.56
C TRP A 143 3.24 -0.01 -7.15
N PHE A 144 3.79 0.27 -8.34
CA PHE A 144 3.57 1.55 -9.02
C PHE A 144 2.09 1.80 -9.33
N LEU A 145 1.37 0.75 -9.74
CA LEU A 145 -0.08 0.80 -9.96
C LEU A 145 -0.83 1.12 -8.66
N ALA A 146 -0.47 0.46 -7.56
CA ALA A 146 -1.11 0.68 -6.25
C ALA A 146 -0.79 2.06 -5.68
N THR A 147 0.46 2.53 -5.77
CA THR A 147 0.88 3.81 -5.19
C THR A 147 0.44 5.00 -6.02
N TYR A 148 0.52 4.95 -7.35
CA TYR A 148 0.30 6.16 -8.15
C TYR A 148 -0.97 6.09 -8.98
N ILE A 149 -1.10 5.07 -9.82
CA ILE A 149 -2.16 5.01 -10.83
C ILE A 149 -3.54 4.86 -10.17
N GLY A 150 -3.67 3.98 -9.17
CA GLY A 150 -4.92 3.75 -8.44
C GLY A 150 -5.45 5.01 -7.76
N PRO A 151 -4.66 5.67 -6.89
CA PRO A 151 -5.02 6.94 -6.26
C PRO A 151 -5.34 8.06 -7.25
N LEU A 152 -4.54 8.23 -8.31
CA LEU A 152 -4.79 9.23 -9.35
C LEU A 152 -6.12 8.97 -10.07
N HIS A 153 -6.41 7.70 -10.40
CA HIS A 153 -7.67 7.32 -11.03
C HIS A 153 -8.87 7.61 -10.11
N ALA A 154 -8.76 7.28 -8.82
CA ALA A 154 -9.81 7.52 -7.82
C ALA A 154 -10.13 9.01 -7.65
N ILE A 155 -9.10 9.87 -7.60
CA ILE A 155 -9.28 11.32 -7.47
C ILE A 155 -9.79 11.94 -8.78
N SER A 156 -9.32 11.48 -9.94
CA SER A 156 -9.70 12.05 -11.24
C SER A 156 -11.15 11.77 -11.61
N HIS A 157 -11.67 10.60 -11.23
CA HIS A 157 -13.07 10.21 -11.44
C HIS A 157 -13.96 10.52 -10.24
N SER A 158 -13.43 11.21 -9.24
CA SER A 158 -14.20 11.61 -8.07
C SER A 158 -15.30 12.62 -8.46
N PRO A 159 -16.57 12.34 -8.13
CA PRO A 159 -17.69 13.25 -8.41
C PRO A 159 -17.73 14.48 -7.48
N PHE A 160 -16.80 14.58 -6.52
CA PHE A 160 -16.75 15.66 -5.53
C PHE A 160 -16.18 16.98 -6.07
N PRO A 161 -16.48 18.12 -5.42
CA PRO A 161 -15.92 19.41 -5.80
C PRO A 161 -14.39 19.42 -5.81
N LYS A 162 -13.79 20.21 -6.73
CA LYS A 162 -12.32 20.31 -6.88
C LYS A 162 -11.58 20.61 -5.58
N ARG A 163 -12.16 21.40 -4.68
CA ARG A 163 -11.56 21.73 -3.37
C ARG A 163 -11.39 20.48 -2.50
N THR A 164 -12.41 19.63 -2.44
CA THR A 164 -12.37 18.38 -1.67
C THR A 164 -11.38 17.40 -2.28
N ASN A 165 -11.38 17.26 -3.61
CA ASN A 165 -10.41 16.41 -4.31
C ASN A 165 -8.97 16.87 -4.11
N MET A 166 -8.72 18.18 -4.11
CA MET A 166 -7.39 18.74 -3.85
C MET A 166 -6.95 18.53 -2.40
N ALA A 167 -7.86 18.68 -1.44
CA ALA A 167 -7.59 18.37 -0.04
C ALA A 167 -7.27 16.88 0.17
N LEU A 168 -8.00 15.98 -0.49
CA LEU A 168 -7.74 14.55 -0.45
C LEU A 168 -6.41 14.18 -1.12
N ALA A 169 -6.08 14.79 -2.26
CA ALA A 169 -4.78 14.60 -2.92
C ALA A 169 -3.63 15.05 -2.01
N PHE A 170 -3.76 16.22 -1.38
CA PHE A 170 -2.75 16.72 -0.45
C PHE A 170 -2.62 15.83 0.79
N GLY A 171 -3.74 15.40 1.36
CA GLY A 171 -3.75 14.44 2.47
C GLY A 171 -3.11 13.11 2.10
N TYR A 172 -3.34 12.62 0.88
CA TYR A 172 -2.69 11.43 0.34
C TYR A 172 -1.17 11.59 0.27
N PHE A 173 -0.67 12.72 -0.25
CA PHE A 173 0.78 12.98 -0.29
C PHE A 173 1.42 13.06 1.09
N ILE A 174 0.76 13.71 2.06
CA ILE A 174 1.23 13.74 3.45
C ILE A 174 1.29 12.33 4.04
N LEU A 175 0.25 11.53 3.81
CA LEU A 175 0.19 10.16 4.27
C LEU A 175 1.32 9.33 3.65
N LEU A 176 1.48 9.39 2.33
CA LEU A 176 2.54 8.68 1.61
C LEU A 176 3.94 9.08 2.10
N SER A 177 4.17 10.37 2.33
CA SER A 177 5.40 10.88 2.92
C SER A 177 5.65 10.32 4.32
N SER A 178 4.62 10.31 5.17
CA SER A 178 4.70 9.78 6.54
C SER A 178 5.00 8.28 6.55
N LEU A 179 4.35 7.53 5.65
CA LEU A 179 4.61 6.10 5.47
C LEU A 179 6.05 5.86 5.01
N GLY A 180 6.55 6.67 4.07
CA GLY A 180 7.94 6.62 3.61
C GLY A 180 8.95 6.85 4.72
N VAL A 181 8.67 7.76 5.67
CA VAL A 181 9.55 7.94 6.85
C VAL A 181 9.56 6.68 7.72
N ILE A 182 8.40 6.07 7.98
CA ILE A 182 8.30 4.86 8.79
C ILE A 182 9.06 3.71 8.13
N THR A 183 8.88 3.50 6.83
CA THR A 183 9.57 2.43 6.10
C THR A 183 11.07 2.68 5.98
N ALA A 184 11.52 3.93 5.81
CA ALA A 184 12.93 4.30 5.88
C ALA A 184 13.54 3.99 7.26
N THR A 185 12.82 4.29 8.36
CA THR A 185 13.31 3.94 9.71
C THR A 185 13.46 2.43 9.88
N ALA A 186 12.49 1.66 9.38
CA ALA A 186 12.56 0.21 9.47
C ALA A 186 13.73 -0.37 8.67
N MET A 187 14.03 0.20 7.50
CA MET A 187 15.20 -0.18 6.71
C MET A 187 16.52 0.19 7.39
N ALA A 188 16.62 1.38 8.00
CA ALA A 188 17.81 1.78 8.74
C ALA A 188 18.11 0.81 9.90
N ILE A 189 17.06 0.31 10.57
CA ILE A 189 17.17 -0.73 11.59
C ILE A 189 17.74 -2.03 10.99
N ASP A 190 17.20 -2.49 9.85
CA ASP A 190 17.68 -3.71 9.19
C ASP A 190 19.16 -3.62 8.74
N MET A 191 19.59 -2.42 8.32
CA MET A 191 20.98 -2.15 7.92
C MET A 191 21.91 -1.86 9.10
N ASN A 192 21.38 -1.83 10.34
CA ASN A 192 22.09 -1.41 11.54
C ASN A 192 22.79 -0.04 11.38
N ASP A 193 22.16 0.86 10.64
CA ASP A 193 22.67 2.21 10.37
C ASP A 193 22.25 3.14 11.52
N ALA A 194 23.23 3.62 12.28
CA ALA A 194 23.01 4.50 13.43
C ALA A 194 22.80 5.97 13.03
N THR A 195 22.83 6.30 11.72
CA THR A 195 22.66 7.68 11.25
C THR A 195 21.19 8.10 11.19
N SER A 196 20.94 9.41 11.33
CA SER A 196 19.61 9.97 11.10
C SER A 196 19.20 9.78 9.63
N ILE A 197 17.92 9.49 9.38
CA ILE A 197 17.38 9.30 8.03
C ILE A 197 17.80 10.45 7.12
N SER A 198 18.58 10.12 6.09
CA SER A 198 18.95 11.10 5.07
C SER A 198 17.77 11.40 4.15
N ILE A 199 17.75 12.61 3.57
CA ILE A 199 16.75 12.99 2.56
C ILE A 199 16.77 12.00 1.38
N ASN A 200 17.94 11.47 1.03
CA ASN A 200 18.09 10.48 -0.05
C ASN A 200 17.41 9.15 0.30
N GLN A 201 17.60 8.63 1.52
CA GLN A 201 16.92 7.42 1.98
C GLN A 201 15.40 7.62 1.96
N TRP A 202 14.90 8.78 2.41
CA TRP A 202 13.48 9.09 2.35
C TRP A 202 12.95 9.20 0.90
N LEU A 203 13.72 9.78 -0.03
CA LEU A 203 13.31 9.87 -1.44
C LEU A 203 13.27 8.50 -2.13
N ILE A 204 14.17 7.58 -1.78
CA ILE A 204 14.19 6.22 -2.31
C ILE A 204 12.91 5.47 -1.91
N GLU A 205 12.29 5.79 -0.77
CA GLU A 205 11.04 5.14 -0.34
C GLU A 205 9.83 5.47 -1.23
N PHE A 206 9.88 6.58 -2.01
CA PHE A 206 8.89 6.84 -3.08
C PHE A 206 9.12 5.99 -4.32
N LEU A 207 10.25 5.31 -4.41
CA LEU A 207 10.57 4.39 -5.50
C LEU A 207 10.95 3.04 -4.90
N GLN A 208 9.99 2.41 -4.22
CA GLN A 208 10.13 1.05 -3.66
C GLN A 208 10.75 0.04 -4.63
N PRO A 209 10.45 0.04 -5.94
CA PRO A 209 11.14 -0.79 -6.93
C PRO A 209 12.66 -0.64 -7.00
N ILE A 210 13.20 0.54 -6.70
CA ILE A 210 14.65 0.81 -6.70
C ILE A 210 15.29 0.30 -5.41
N ARG A 211 14.49 0.11 -4.36
CA ARG A 211 14.92 -0.44 -3.08
C ARG A 211 15.10 -1.96 -3.12
N TRP A 212 14.31 -2.64 -3.94
CA TRP A 212 14.40 -4.09 -4.12
C TRP A 212 15.43 -4.52 -5.16
#